data_AF-W2CB22-F1
#
_entry.id   AF-W2CB22-F1
#
_cell.length_a   1.000
_cell.length_b   1.000
_cell.length_c   1.000
_cell.angle_alpha   90.00
_cell.angle_beta   90.00
_cell.angle_gamma   90.00
#
_symmetry.space_group_name_H-M   'P 1'
#
loop_
_entity.id
_entity.type
_entity.pdbx_description
1 polymer ?
#
loop_
_entity_poly.entity_id
_entity_poly.type
_entity_poly.pdbx_seq_one_letter_code
_entity_poly.pdbx_strand_id
1 'polypeptide(L)'
;SLSEFLLLDMGLPAPDHSTICRFRAELTRLGIMDKLLKELNKQFKKHGISRIDQGAIVDASIVDSPNAPDGSILIEVADDREDLRTEEEQAQEQAYQYELKSRKPGVDTEARWVRKGRQYRYGYKKHVLTDGQGLVESIITTPANCADTVVLPELIEKAELTQGVSVLADKGYCSREELGLSP
;
A
#
# COMPACT_ATOMS: atom_id res chain seq x y z
N SER A 1 -4.14 -27.01 9.52
CA SER A 1 -4.66 -25.90 10.33
C SER A 1 -3.49 -25.10 10.90
N LEU A 2 -3.70 -23.89 11.46
CA LEU A 2 -2.61 -23.15 12.13
C LEU A 2 -1.98 -23.97 13.26
N SER A 3 -2.78 -24.80 13.94
CA SER A 3 -2.32 -25.73 14.96
C SER A 3 -1.31 -26.75 14.43
N GLU A 4 -1.56 -27.33 13.25
CA GLU A 4 -0.61 -28.24 12.58
C GLU A 4 0.67 -27.51 12.15
N PHE A 5 0.58 -26.28 11.67
CA PHE A 5 1.76 -25.47 11.30
C PHE A 5 2.63 -25.15 12.52
N LEU A 6 2.01 -24.85 13.65
CA LEU A 6 2.69 -24.54 14.91
C LEU A 6 3.06 -25.79 15.73
N LEU A 7 2.75 -26.99 15.22
CA LEU A 7 2.94 -28.26 15.93
C LEU A 7 2.31 -28.26 17.34
N LEU A 8 1.17 -27.59 17.49
CA LEU A 8 0.43 -27.54 18.75
C LEU A 8 -0.41 -28.81 18.91
N ASP A 9 -0.38 -29.38 20.11
CA ASP A 9 -1.21 -30.53 20.47
C ASP A 9 -2.71 -30.19 20.38
N MET A 10 -3.54 -31.16 20.04
CA MET A 10 -4.99 -31.00 19.77
C MET A 10 -5.77 -30.46 20.98
N GLY A 11 -5.17 -30.52 22.18
CA GLY A 11 -5.74 -29.99 23.43
C GLY A 11 -5.36 -28.54 23.77
N LEU A 12 -4.46 -27.89 23.01
CA LEU A 12 -4.03 -26.52 23.27
C LEU A 12 -4.88 -25.52 22.45
N PRO A 13 -5.32 -24.39 23.05
CA PRO A 13 -6.06 -23.38 22.31
C PRO A 13 -5.17 -22.79 21.22
N ALA A 14 -5.54 -23.06 19.96
CA ALA A 14 -4.86 -22.47 18.82
C ALA A 14 -5.24 -20.99 18.70
N PRO A 15 -4.30 -20.12 18.26
CA PRO A 15 -4.63 -18.73 17.95
C PRO A 15 -5.78 -18.67 16.94
N ASP A 16 -6.86 -18.00 17.32
CA ASP A 16 -8.00 -17.74 16.45
C ASP A 16 -7.72 -16.55 15.51
N HIS A 17 -8.68 -16.26 14.62
CA HIS A 17 -8.58 -15.12 13.71
C HIS A 17 -8.32 -13.79 14.45
N SER A 18 -8.95 -13.60 15.61
CA SER A 18 -8.79 -12.36 16.39
C SER A 18 -7.37 -12.22 16.96
N THR A 19 -6.71 -13.32 17.32
CA THR A 19 -5.34 -13.33 17.83
C THR A 19 -4.33 -12.98 16.75
N ILE A 20 -4.48 -13.52 15.53
CA ILE A 20 -3.62 -13.17 14.39
C ILE A 20 -3.79 -11.68 14.01
N CYS A 21 -5.02 -11.18 13.99
CA CYS A 21 -5.30 -9.77 13.71
C CYS A 21 -4.64 -8.84 14.74
N ARG A 22 -4.81 -9.12 16.04
CA ARG A 22 -4.17 -8.33 17.10
C ARG A 22 -2.65 -8.36 17.01
N PHE A 23 -2.07 -9.53 16.74
CA PHE A 23 -0.63 -9.69 16.56
C PHE A 23 -0.12 -8.85 15.38
N ARG A 24 -0.78 -8.92 14.22
CA ARG A 24 -0.43 -8.10 13.04
C ARG A 24 -0.56 -6.60 13.34
N ALA A 25 -1.65 -6.18 13.98
CA ALA A 25 -1.85 -4.79 14.36
C ALA A 25 -0.71 -4.28 15.27
N GLU A 26 -0.26 -5.10 16.21
CA GLU A 26 0.84 -4.76 17.10
C GLU A 26 2.19 -4.70 16.38
N LEU A 27 2.46 -5.63 15.45
CA LEU A 27 3.67 -5.58 14.62
C LEU A 27 3.70 -4.31 13.74
N THR A 28 2.55 -3.92 13.18
CA THR A 28 2.42 -2.68 12.40
C THR A 28 2.65 -1.46 13.29
N ARG A 29 1.99 -1.39 14.46
CA ARG A 29 2.13 -0.29 15.42
C ARG A 29 3.57 -0.10 15.89
N LEU A 30 4.32 -1.18 16.06
CA LEU A 30 5.73 -1.17 16.47
C LEU A 30 6.72 -1.01 15.31
N GLY A 31 6.24 -0.95 14.06
CA GLY A 31 7.10 -0.86 12.87
C GLY A 31 7.99 -2.09 12.66
N ILE A 32 7.57 -3.26 13.15
CA ILE A 32 8.36 -4.51 13.08
C ILE A 32 8.21 -5.16 11.71
N MET A 33 7.06 -5.03 11.04
CA MET A 33 6.84 -5.61 9.71
C MET A 33 7.89 -5.17 8.70
N ASP A 34 8.22 -3.88 8.68
CA ASP A 34 9.25 -3.34 7.79
C ASP A 34 10.65 -3.87 8.12
N LYS A 35 10.97 -4.01 9.42
CA LYS A 35 12.26 -4.58 9.87
C LYS A 35 12.40 -6.05 9.47
N LEU A 36 11.31 -6.82 9.57
CA LEU A 36 11.28 -8.22 9.17
C LEU A 36 11.45 -8.38 7.66
N LEU A 37 10.72 -7.58 6.86
CA LEU A 37 10.87 -7.59 5.40
C LEU A 37 12.30 -7.23 4.99
N LYS A 38 12.88 -6.20 5.60
CA LYS A 38 14.26 -5.80 5.37
C LYS A 38 15.26 -6.92 5.65
N GLU A 39 15.11 -7.62 6.78
CA GLU A 39 16.02 -8.72 7.12
C GLU A 39 15.83 -9.92 6.18
N LEU A 40 14.60 -10.22 5.73
CA LEU A 40 14.35 -11.23 4.70
C LEU A 40 15.04 -10.87 3.38
N ASN A 41 14.87 -9.64 2.90
CA ASN A 41 15.48 -9.18 1.65
C ASN A 41 17.01 -9.18 1.72
N LYS A 42 17.58 -8.83 2.87
CA LYS A 42 19.03 -8.97 3.12
C LYS A 42 19.49 -10.42 2.99
N GLN A 43 18.74 -11.39 3.52
CA GLN A 43 19.06 -12.81 3.37
C GLN A 43 18.92 -13.26 1.91
N PHE A 44 17.88 -12.83 1.20
CA PHE A 44 17.70 -13.15 -0.21
C PHE A 44 18.83 -12.60 -1.09
N LYS A 45 19.31 -11.37 -0.81
CA LYS A 45 20.50 -10.80 -1.46
C LYS A 45 21.74 -11.63 -1.15
N LYS A 46 21.98 -11.97 0.13
CA LYS A 46 23.14 -12.78 0.56
C LYS A 46 23.16 -14.16 -0.10
N HIS A 47 22.01 -14.78 -0.31
CA HIS A 47 21.88 -16.09 -0.94
C HIS A 47 21.78 -16.05 -2.47
N GLY A 48 21.88 -14.88 -3.10
CA GLY A 48 21.80 -14.73 -4.56
C GLY A 48 20.41 -15.02 -5.15
N ILE A 49 19.37 -14.93 -4.33
CA ILE A 49 17.96 -15.13 -4.72
C ILE A 49 17.38 -13.83 -5.28
N SER A 50 17.65 -12.70 -4.61
CA SER A 50 17.21 -11.38 -5.08
C SER A 50 17.96 -11.00 -6.37
N ARG A 51 17.22 -10.45 -7.33
CA ARG A 51 17.72 -9.93 -8.62
C ARG A 51 17.56 -8.41 -8.71
N ILE A 52 17.51 -7.73 -7.57
CA ILE A 52 17.24 -6.29 -7.53
C ILE A 52 18.33 -5.46 -8.20
N ASP A 53 19.55 -5.99 -8.31
CA ASP A 53 20.68 -5.41 -9.04
C ASP A 53 20.46 -5.33 -10.56
N GLN A 54 19.54 -6.14 -11.10
CA GLN A 54 19.22 -6.21 -12.53
C GLN A 54 18.08 -5.26 -12.93
N GLY A 55 17.41 -4.65 -11.94
CA GLY A 55 16.28 -3.76 -12.15
C GLY A 55 15.17 -3.99 -11.13
N ALA A 56 14.43 -2.92 -10.87
CA ALA A 56 13.26 -2.91 -10.02
C ALA A 56 12.00 -2.66 -10.85
N ILE A 57 10.87 -3.20 -10.40
CA ILE A 57 9.55 -2.99 -11.00
C ILE A 57 8.62 -2.44 -9.93
N VAL A 58 7.95 -1.33 -10.23
CA VAL A 58 6.96 -0.69 -9.35
C VAL A 58 5.58 -0.76 -9.98
N ASP A 59 4.60 -1.20 -9.19
CA ASP A 59 3.18 -1.24 -9.57
C ASP A 59 2.30 -0.74 -8.43
N ALA A 60 1.18 -0.11 -8.77
CA ALA A 60 0.12 0.25 -7.83
C ALA A 60 -1.15 -0.56 -8.07
N SER A 61 -1.73 -1.10 -7.00
CA SER A 61 -2.97 -1.86 -7.05
C SER A 61 -3.95 -1.37 -5.99
N ILE A 62 -5.23 -1.18 -6.37
CA ILE A 62 -6.28 -0.80 -5.43
C ILE A 62 -6.81 -2.03 -4.69
N VAL A 63 -6.93 -1.91 -3.37
CA VAL A 63 -7.53 -2.90 -2.48
C VAL A 63 -8.76 -2.26 -1.85
N ASP A 64 -9.93 -2.86 -2.08
CA ASP A 64 -11.17 -2.33 -1.52
C ASP A 64 -11.23 -2.60 -0.02
N SER A 65 -11.69 -1.59 0.72
CA SER A 65 -12.07 -1.79 2.11
C SER A 65 -13.41 -2.52 2.15
N PRO A 66 -13.55 -3.58 2.96
CA PRO A 66 -14.84 -4.26 3.16
C PRO A 66 -15.87 -3.37 3.88
N ASN A 67 -15.41 -2.25 4.47
CA ASN A 67 -16.18 -1.37 5.32
C ASN A 67 -16.40 0.01 4.66
N ALA A 68 -16.89 -0.01 3.41
CA ALA A 68 -17.19 1.21 2.66
C ALA A 68 -18.44 1.93 3.20
N PRO A 69 -18.51 3.27 3.09
CA PRO A 69 -19.72 4.03 3.41
C PRO A 69 -20.89 3.55 2.55
N ASP A 70 -22.06 3.44 3.18
CA ASP A 70 -23.32 3.20 2.48
C ASP A 70 -23.88 4.49 1.86
N GLY A 71 -24.63 4.32 0.76
CA GLY A 71 -25.33 5.40 0.07
C GLY A 71 -24.57 6.00 -1.13
N SER A 72 -25.10 7.10 -1.64
CA SER A 72 -24.51 7.83 -2.78
C SER A 72 -23.24 8.58 -2.36
N ILE A 73 -22.27 8.65 -3.26
CA ILE A 73 -21.07 9.48 -3.08
C ILE A 73 -21.47 10.95 -3.25
N LEU A 74 -21.22 11.77 -2.22
CA LEU A 74 -21.63 13.18 -2.15
C LEU A 74 -20.49 14.18 -2.39
N ILE A 75 -19.33 13.69 -2.81
CA ILE A 75 -18.12 14.47 -3.02
C ILE A 75 -17.59 14.25 -4.43
N GLU A 76 -16.81 15.20 -4.93
CA GLU A 76 -16.00 14.97 -6.12
C GLU A 76 -14.85 14.01 -5.78
N VAL A 77 -14.72 12.95 -6.57
CA VAL A 77 -13.79 11.85 -6.30
C VAL A 77 -12.56 11.99 -7.20
N ALA A 78 -11.37 11.88 -6.60
CA ALA A 78 -10.11 11.88 -7.34
C ALA A 78 -10.10 10.78 -8.42
N ASP A 79 -9.53 11.09 -9.59
CA ASP A 79 -9.18 10.05 -10.56
C ASP A 79 -7.97 9.27 -10.05
N ASP A 80 -7.92 7.97 -10.35
CA ASP A 80 -6.84 7.07 -9.94
C ASP A 80 -5.44 7.58 -10.33
N ARG A 81 -5.30 8.27 -11.47
CA ARG A 81 -3.98 8.65 -12.01
C ARG A 81 -3.48 10.01 -11.54
N GLU A 82 -4.37 10.97 -11.40
CA GLU A 82 -4.03 12.34 -11.08
C GLU A 82 -5.20 13.00 -10.35
N ASP A 83 -4.91 13.65 -9.23
CA ASP A 83 -5.91 14.41 -8.50
C ASP A 83 -6.01 15.83 -9.08
N LEU A 84 -6.92 16.00 -10.03
CA LEU A 84 -7.21 17.29 -10.68
C LEU A 84 -8.26 18.12 -9.93
N ARG A 85 -8.68 17.67 -8.75
CA ARG A 85 -9.66 18.40 -7.93
C ARG A 85 -9.08 19.69 -7.42
N THR A 86 -9.93 20.70 -7.31
CA THR A 86 -9.62 21.98 -6.68
C THR A 86 -9.37 21.80 -5.19
N GLU A 87 -8.69 22.77 -4.57
CA GLU A 87 -8.49 22.80 -3.12
C GLU A 87 -9.82 22.78 -2.35
N GLU A 88 -10.87 23.41 -2.90
CA GLU A 88 -12.22 23.40 -2.32
C GLU A 88 -12.83 22.00 -2.30
N GLU A 89 -12.71 21.24 -3.39
CA GLU A 89 -13.20 19.85 -3.47
C GLU A 89 -12.42 18.91 -2.55
N GLN A 90 -11.10 19.11 -2.42
CA GLN A 90 -10.28 18.38 -1.46
C GLN A 90 -10.69 18.70 -0.01
N ALA A 91 -10.99 19.97 0.30
CA ALA A 91 -11.51 20.39 1.60
C ALA A 91 -12.90 19.80 1.89
N GLN A 92 -13.77 19.69 0.87
CA GLN A 92 -15.07 19.01 0.98
C GLN A 92 -14.90 17.52 1.32
N GLU A 93 -13.95 16.83 0.69
CA GLU A 93 -13.63 15.45 1.05
C GLU A 93 -13.16 15.36 2.51
N GLN A 94 -12.29 16.27 2.97
CA GLN A 94 -11.83 16.30 4.36
C GLN A 94 -13.02 16.44 5.34
N ALA A 95 -13.99 17.31 5.03
CA ALA A 95 -15.21 17.49 5.83
C ALA A 95 -16.10 16.23 5.82
N TYR A 96 -16.27 15.60 4.65
CA TYR A 96 -16.98 14.32 4.51
C TYR A 96 -16.35 13.22 5.37
N GLN A 97 -15.02 13.12 5.41
CA GLN A 97 -14.31 12.14 6.23
C GLN A 97 -14.50 12.37 7.74
N TYR A 98 -14.54 13.64 8.16
CA TYR A 98 -14.86 13.98 9.55
C TYR A 98 -16.29 13.56 9.93
N GLU A 99 -17.25 13.74 9.03
CA GLU A 99 -18.63 13.30 9.25
C GLU A 99 -18.72 11.77 9.35
N LEU A 100 -18.07 11.03 8.44
CA LEU A 100 -18.04 9.56 8.49
C LEU A 100 -17.51 9.06 9.83
N LYS A 101 -16.38 9.61 10.29
CA LYS A 101 -15.75 9.23 11.56
C LYS A 101 -16.64 9.48 12.77
N SER A 102 -17.47 10.53 12.74
CA SER A 102 -18.32 10.90 13.87
C SER A 102 -19.69 10.22 13.87
N ARG A 103 -20.24 9.89 12.69
CA ARG A 103 -21.64 9.45 12.55
C ARG A 103 -21.83 8.01 12.11
N LYS A 104 -20.82 7.37 11.50
CA LYS A 104 -20.94 6.01 10.92
C LYS A 104 -19.91 5.05 11.54
N PRO A 105 -20.17 4.50 12.74
CA PRO A 105 -19.30 3.49 13.32
C PRO A 105 -19.24 2.26 12.42
N GLY A 106 -18.05 1.68 12.26
CA GLY A 106 -17.82 0.50 11.44
C GLY A 106 -17.41 0.79 9.99
N VAL A 107 -17.47 2.05 9.55
CA VAL A 107 -16.83 2.49 8.29
C VAL A 107 -15.32 2.62 8.51
N ASP A 108 -14.55 2.23 7.50
CA ASP A 108 -13.11 2.41 7.49
C ASP A 108 -12.72 3.87 7.24
N THR A 109 -12.44 4.61 8.30
CA THR A 109 -12.17 6.06 8.22
C THR A 109 -10.82 6.44 7.61
N GLU A 110 -9.93 5.47 7.39
CA GLU A 110 -8.62 5.69 6.77
C GLU A 110 -8.66 5.49 5.25
N ALA A 111 -9.63 4.72 4.75
CA ALA A 111 -9.87 4.52 3.32
C ALA A 111 -10.48 5.75 2.63
N ARG A 112 -10.28 5.85 1.31
CA ARG A 112 -10.80 6.96 0.48
C ARG A 112 -11.45 6.44 -0.79
N TRP A 113 -12.35 7.24 -1.36
CA TRP A 113 -12.95 6.97 -2.66
C TRP A 113 -11.96 7.33 -3.76
N VAL A 114 -11.90 6.52 -4.81
CA VAL A 114 -11.16 6.80 -6.05
C VAL A 114 -11.98 6.36 -7.25
N ARG A 115 -11.87 7.11 -8.36
CA ARG A 115 -12.47 6.72 -9.63
C ARG A 115 -11.41 6.07 -10.52
N LYS A 116 -11.49 4.73 -10.66
CA LYS A 116 -10.67 3.97 -11.62
C LYS A 116 -11.47 3.66 -12.87
N GLY A 117 -11.18 4.37 -13.96
CA GLY A 117 -11.96 4.27 -15.19
C GLY A 117 -13.41 4.71 -14.96
N ARG A 118 -14.36 3.79 -15.11
CA ARG A 118 -15.81 4.06 -14.89
C ARG A 118 -16.33 3.56 -13.53
N GLN A 119 -15.46 3.07 -12.66
CA GLN A 119 -15.82 2.49 -11.37
C GLN A 119 -15.32 3.36 -10.22
N TYR A 120 -16.19 3.55 -9.23
CA TYR A 120 -15.82 4.12 -7.94
C TYR A 120 -15.43 3.00 -7.00
N ARG A 121 -14.30 3.14 -6.34
CA ARG A 121 -13.71 2.15 -5.44
C ARG A 121 -13.40 2.84 -4.11
N TYR A 122 -13.68 2.19 -2.99
CA TYR A 122 -13.36 2.72 -1.67
C TYR A 122 -12.33 1.84 -1.00
N GLY A 123 -11.17 2.39 -0.65
CA GLY A 123 -10.12 1.58 -0.04
C GLY A 123 -8.76 2.26 -0.05
N TYR A 124 -7.75 1.46 -0.40
CA TYR A 124 -6.34 1.81 -0.38
C TYR A 124 -5.68 1.50 -1.71
N LYS A 125 -4.52 2.12 -1.94
CA LYS A 125 -3.54 1.66 -2.91
C LYS A 125 -2.40 0.98 -2.19
N LYS A 126 -2.00 -0.20 -2.68
CA LYS A 126 -0.71 -0.80 -2.34
C LYS A 126 0.26 -0.48 -3.48
N HIS A 127 1.36 0.16 -3.13
CA HIS A 127 2.47 0.43 -4.03
C HIS A 127 3.56 -0.57 -3.68
N VAL A 128 3.97 -1.38 -4.65
CA VAL A 128 4.89 -2.50 -4.42
C VAL A 128 6.08 -2.35 -5.34
N LEU A 129 7.27 -2.34 -4.76
CA LEU A 129 8.53 -2.43 -5.49
C LEU A 129 9.03 -3.87 -5.42
N THR A 130 9.30 -4.45 -6.57
CA THR A 130 9.78 -5.83 -6.73
C THR A 130 11.06 -5.89 -7.54
N ASP A 131 11.80 -6.98 -7.45
CA ASP A 131 12.83 -7.31 -8.43
C ASP A 131 12.22 -7.91 -9.72
N GLY A 132 13.05 -8.19 -10.71
CA GLY A 132 12.62 -8.79 -11.98
C GLY A 132 12.00 -10.20 -11.88
N GLN A 133 12.01 -10.84 -10.72
CA GLN A 133 11.38 -12.15 -10.46
C GLN A 133 10.12 -12.03 -9.59
N GLY A 134 9.73 -10.82 -9.19
CA GLY A 134 8.56 -10.56 -8.36
C GLY A 134 8.83 -10.68 -6.85
N LEU A 135 10.09 -10.72 -6.41
CA LEU A 135 10.42 -10.65 -4.98
C LEU A 135 10.18 -9.23 -4.49
N VAL A 136 9.42 -9.09 -3.40
CA VAL A 136 9.05 -7.78 -2.84
C VAL A 136 10.21 -7.16 -2.07
N GLU A 137 10.68 -6.01 -2.52
CA GLU A 137 11.74 -5.23 -1.88
C GLU A 137 11.18 -4.17 -0.93
N SER A 138 10.10 -3.48 -1.32
CA SER A 138 9.38 -2.54 -0.45
C SER A 138 7.89 -2.45 -0.77
N ILE A 139 7.10 -2.04 0.23
CA ILE A 139 5.65 -1.80 0.10
C ILE A 139 5.30 -0.51 0.84
N ILE A 140 4.46 0.31 0.21
CA ILE A 140 3.77 1.44 0.84
C ILE A 140 2.27 1.29 0.60
N THR A 141 1.47 1.61 1.62
CA THR A 141 0.01 1.62 1.50
C THR A 141 -0.48 3.03 1.75
N THR A 142 -1.27 3.56 0.82
CA THR A 142 -1.87 4.89 0.89
C THR A 142 -3.39 4.76 0.76
N PRO A 143 -4.18 5.77 1.17
CA PRO A 143 -5.59 5.81 0.81
C PRO A 143 -5.76 5.84 -0.71
N ALA A 144 -6.85 5.28 -1.24
CA ALA A 144 -6.95 5.01 -2.67
C ALA A 144 -6.96 6.27 -3.57
N ASN A 145 -7.28 7.45 -3.02
CA ASN A 145 -7.25 8.73 -3.74
C ASN A 145 -5.83 9.33 -3.88
N CYS A 146 -4.82 8.73 -3.25
CA CYS A 146 -3.44 9.20 -3.36
C CYS A 146 -2.88 8.94 -4.77
N ALA A 147 -2.29 9.95 -5.39
CA ALA A 147 -1.65 9.81 -6.70
C ALA A 147 -0.36 8.97 -6.60
N ASP A 148 -0.08 8.14 -7.59
CA ASP A 148 1.06 7.22 -7.53
C ASP A 148 2.41 7.96 -7.57
N THR A 149 2.46 9.09 -8.29
CA THR A 149 3.64 9.96 -8.45
C THR A 149 4.30 10.37 -7.14
N VAL A 150 3.54 10.57 -6.07
CA VAL A 150 4.10 11.07 -4.80
C VAL A 150 4.80 9.98 -3.98
N VAL A 151 4.60 8.71 -4.34
CA VAL A 151 5.00 7.55 -3.52
C VAL A 151 6.32 6.93 -3.98
N LEU A 152 6.73 7.17 -5.24
CA LEU A 152 7.94 6.56 -5.81
C LEU A 152 9.22 6.83 -5.00
N PRO A 153 9.52 8.08 -4.57
CA PRO A 153 10.74 8.36 -3.82
C PRO A 153 10.81 7.56 -2.50
N GLU A 154 9.70 7.48 -1.79
CA GLU A 154 9.62 6.75 -0.51
C GLU A 154 9.79 5.23 -0.72
N LEU A 155 9.28 4.66 -1.81
CA LEU A 155 9.49 3.24 -2.14
C LEU A 155 10.96 2.91 -2.38
N ILE A 156 11.66 3.78 -3.13
CA ILE A 156 13.07 3.61 -3.49
C ILE A 156 13.94 3.73 -2.23
N GLU A 157 13.67 4.73 -1.38
CA GLU A 157 14.36 4.90 -0.10
C GLU A 157 14.16 3.66 0.80
N LYS A 158 12.92 3.20 0.93
CA LYS A 158 12.57 2.04 1.77
C LYS A 158 13.20 0.73 1.27
N ALA A 159 13.39 0.58 -0.05
CA ALA A 159 14.04 -0.58 -0.66
C ALA A 159 15.58 -0.53 -0.58
N GLU A 160 16.16 0.60 -0.17
CA GLU A 160 17.62 0.83 -0.13
C GLU A 160 18.30 0.48 -1.47
N LEU A 161 17.68 0.92 -2.57
CA LEU A 161 18.23 0.65 -3.90
C LEU A 161 19.59 1.32 -4.08
N THR A 162 20.55 0.55 -4.58
CA THR A 162 21.87 1.09 -4.93
C THR A 162 21.79 1.94 -6.19
N GLN A 163 22.61 2.99 -6.25
CA GLN A 163 22.72 3.83 -7.44
C GLN A 163 23.05 2.98 -8.69
N GLY A 164 22.38 3.26 -9.80
CA GLY A 164 22.55 2.56 -11.08
C GLY A 164 21.55 1.43 -11.34
N VAL A 165 20.69 1.08 -10.37
CA VAL A 165 19.56 0.18 -10.61
C VAL A 165 18.46 0.91 -11.38
N SER A 166 18.05 0.38 -12.52
CA SER A 166 16.91 0.91 -13.27
C SER A 166 15.59 0.57 -12.59
N VAL A 167 14.66 1.52 -12.56
CA VAL A 167 13.30 1.32 -12.04
C VAL A 167 12.33 1.40 -13.19
N LEU A 168 11.61 0.30 -13.45
CA LEU A 168 10.47 0.25 -14.36
C LEU A 168 9.22 0.53 -13.55
N ALA A 169 8.50 1.59 -13.88
CA ALA A 169 7.25 1.93 -13.21
C ALA A 169 6.14 2.11 -14.24
N ASP A 170 4.90 1.92 -13.78
CA ASP A 170 3.74 2.25 -14.60
C ASP A 170 3.67 3.77 -14.91
N LYS A 171 2.79 4.13 -15.85
CA LYS A 171 2.61 5.53 -16.26
C LYS A 171 2.12 6.43 -15.11
N GLY A 172 1.48 5.88 -14.08
CA GLY A 172 1.03 6.60 -12.90
C GLY A 172 2.17 7.15 -12.07
N TYR A 173 3.36 6.53 -12.10
CA TYR A 173 4.56 7.04 -11.44
C TYR A 173 5.36 8.01 -12.30
N CYS A 174 5.19 8.02 -13.63
CA CYS A 174 5.90 8.93 -14.51
C CYS A 174 5.30 10.34 -14.45
N SER A 175 5.76 11.17 -13.51
CA SER A 175 5.51 12.62 -13.58
C SER A 175 6.31 13.24 -14.72
N ARG A 176 5.81 14.36 -15.28
CA ARG A 176 6.47 15.08 -16.39
C ARG A 176 7.86 15.63 -16.03
N GLU A 177 8.20 15.68 -14.74
CA GLU A 177 9.40 16.32 -14.18
C GLU A 177 10.48 15.31 -13.74
N GLU A 178 10.16 14.01 -13.64
CA GLU A 178 11.12 12.96 -13.27
C GLU A 178 11.97 12.41 -14.44
N LEU A 179 11.93 13.06 -15.60
CA LEU A 179 12.89 12.83 -16.70
C LEU A 179 14.32 13.34 -16.39
N GLY A 180 14.57 13.81 -15.16
CA GLY A 180 15.85 14.36 -14.70
C GLY A 180 16.85 13.36 -14.12
N LEU A 181 16.49 12.09 -13.94
CA LEU A 181 17.47 11.04 -13.62
C LEU A 181 18.01 10.46 -14.93
N SER A 182 19.04 11.11 -15.48
CA SER A 182 19.82 10.63 -16.63
C SER A 182 21.27 10.32 -16.19
N PRO A 183 21.99 9.49 -16.98
CA PRO A 183 22.53 8.17 -16.63
C PRO A 183 23.66 8.14 -15.59
#